data_AF-A0A956CVD5-F1
#
_entry.id   AF-A0A956CVD5-F1
#
_cell.length_a   1.000
_cell.length_b   1.000
_cell.length_c   1.000
_cell.angle_alpha   90.00
_cell.angle_beta   90.00
_cell.angle_gamma   90.00
#
_symmetry.space_group_name_H-M   'P 1'
#
loop_
_entity.id
_entity.type
_entity.pdbx_description
1 polymer ?
#
loop_
_entity_poly.entity_id
_entity_poly.type
_entity_poly.pdbx_seq_one_letter_code
_entity_poly.pdbx_strand_id
1 'polypeptide(L)'
;MANGESGSDNTIIYIVAGVVLLGLSGICCVGAGAAFFLTRTDDDDDAPPPVAVTQAARSTEVSLLAPPSLNLYPTPTADRRTRHIEATVTEVQGTVAVSVGDRCSFDVQVVDRNQPPGYFCRTFAECNGLHIFGQDYPRRNGFFPCELYDVPLGVAGEDLETTGPPGIGDPMFQIDSRVHTFMAADDEHGMVGQRYRITARIDSITPR
;
A
#
# COMPACT_ATOMS: atom_id res chain seq x y z
N MET A 1 -40.43 65.50 -0.79
CA MET A 1 -39.14 64.87 -0.44
C MET A 1 -39.44 63.54 0.23
N ALA A 2 -39.15 62.43 -0.44
CA ALA A 2 -38.84 61.11 0.12
C ALA A 2 -38.45 60.22 -1.07
N ASN A 3 -37.26 59.65 -0.98
CA ASN A 3 -36.51 59.00 -2.06
C ASN A 3 -36.99 57.56 -2.28
N GLY A 4 -37.03 57.14 -3.54
CA GLY A 4 -37.18 55.74 -3.91
C GLY A 4 -35.84 55.00 -3.81
N GLU A 5 -35.82 53.91 -3.07
CA GLU A 5 -34.70 52.97 -3.00
C GLU A 5 -34.69 52.09 -4.26
N SER A 6 -33.67 52.29 -5.09
CA SER A 6 -33.28 51.38 -6.17
C SER A 6 -32.31 50.35 -5.61
N GLY A 7 -32.79 49.13 -5.39
CA GLY A 7 -32.01 48.02 -4.85
C GLY A 7 -32.21 46.75 -5.67
N SER A 8 -31.77 46.76 -6.94
CA SER A 8 -31.75 45.53 -7.75
C SER A 8 -30.88 45.70 -8.99
N ASP A 9 -29.55 45.71 -8.87
CA ASP A 9 -28.69 45.62 -10.07
C ASP A 9 -27.42 44.77 -9.93
N ASN A 10 -26.97 44.42 -8.71
CA ASN A 10 -25.66 43.75 -8.57
C ASN A 10 -25.71 42.21 -8.57
N THR A 11 -26.87 41.59 -8.40
CA THR A 11 -26.97 40.13 -8.28
C THR A 11 -26.85 39.40 -9.63
N ILE A 12 -27.26 40.05 -10.73
CA ILE A 12 -27.23 39.46 -12.07
C ILE A 12 -25.78 39.34 -12.60
N ILE A 13 -24.90 40.26 -12.20
CA ILE A 13 -23.51 40.29 -12.67
C ILE A 13 -22.70 39.09 -12.15
N TYR A 14 -22.94 38.64 -10.91
CA TYR A 14 -22.22 37.50 -10.33
C TYR A 14 -22.63 36.15 -10.94
N ILE A 15 -23.89 36.00 -11.35
CA ILE A 15 -24.38 34.75 -11.95
C ILE A 15 -23.79 34.54 -13.35
N VAL A 16 -23.69 35.61 -14.14
CA VAL A 16 -23.13 35.54 -15.50
C VAL A 16 -21.61 35.26 -15.47
N ALA A 17 -20.88 35.85 -14.52
CA ALA A 17 -19.44 35.60 -14.37
C ALA A 17 -19.13 34.14 -14.01
N GLY A 18 -19.96 33.50 -13.17
CA GLY A 18 -19.77 32.10 -12.77
C GLY A 18 -19.95 31.10 -13.92
N VAL A 19 -20.94 31.31 -14.80
CA VAL A 19 -21.25 30.38 -15.90
C VAL A 19 -20.19 30.45 -17.01
N VAL A 20 -19.63 31.64 -17.28
CA VAL A 20 -18.58 31.80 -18.30
C VAL A 20 -17.27 31.14 -17.86
N LEU A 21 -16.93 31.21 -16.56
CA LEU A 21 -15.74 30.55 -16.03
C LEU A 21 -15.84 29.01 -16.06
N LEU A 22 -17.02 28.46 -15.78
CA LEU A 22 -17.27 27.01 -15.82
C LEU A 22 -17.28 26.45 -17.25
N GLY A 23 -17.71 27.25 -18.24
CA GLY A 23 -17.68 26.86 -19.65
C GLY A 23 -16.27 26.77 -20.24
N LEU A 24 -15.36 27.66 -19.82
CA LEU A 24 -13.97 27.69 -20.33
C LEU A 24 -13.11 26.55 -19.77
N SER A 25 -13.36 26.05 -18.55
CA SER A 25 -12.63 24.91 -18.00
C SER A 25 -13.05 23.56 -18.59
N GLY A 26 -14.25 23.45 -19.17
CA GLY A 26 -14.76 22.21 -19.76
C GLY A 26 -14.16 21.82 -21.12
N ILE A 27 -13.61 22.79 -21.87
CA ILE A 27 -13.17 22.56 -23.27
C ILE A 27 -11.74 22.00 -23.35
N CYS A 28 -10.90 22.15 -22.31
CA CYS A 28 -9.53 21.59 -22.33
C CYS A 28 -9.45 20.08 -22.07
N CYS A 29 -10.45 19.45 -21.46
CA CYS A 29 -10.37 18.03 -21.08
C CYS A 29 -10.84 17.05 -22.16
N VAL A 30 -11.51 17.51 -23.23
CA VAL A 30 -12.05 16.61 -24.28
C VAL A 30 -11.03 16.35 -25.40
N GLY A 31 -9.96 17.15 -25.50
CA GLY A 31 -8.96 17.03 -26.58
C GLY A 31 -7.93 15.91 -26.43
N ALA A 32 -7.69 15.40 -25.21
CA ALA A 32 -6.62 14.43 -24.96
C ALA A 32 -7.04 12.95 -25.10
N GLY A 33 -8.35 12.65 -25.18
CA GLY A 33 -8.85 11.27 -25.21
C GLY A 33 -8.86 10.58 -26.59
N ALA A 34 -8.71 11.33 -27.69
CA ALA A 34 -8.87 10.78 -29.04
C ALA A 34 -7.58 10.26 -29.68
N ALA A 35 -6.41 10.49 -29.07
CA ALA A 35 -5.12 10.11 -29.65
C ALA A 35 -4.65 8.68 -29.31
N PHE A 36 -5.32 7.98 -28.37
CA PHE A 36 -4.84 6.68 -27.87
C PHE A 36 -5.45 5.44 -28.55
N PHE A 37 -6.31 5.62 -29.57
CA PHE A 37 -7.03 4.51 -30.21
C PHE A 37 -6.49 4.04 -31.57
N LEU A 38 -5.31 4.48 -32.02
CA LEU A 38 -4.84 4.21 -33.39
C LEU A 38 -3.48 3.49 -33.54
N THR A 39 -2.94 2.87 -32.49
CA THR A 39 -1.72 2.05 -32.65
C THR A 39 -1.84 0.73 -31.89
N ARG A 40 -2.56 -0.23 -32.47
CA ARG A 40 -2.30 -1.65 -32.23
C ARG A 40 -2.36 -2.37 -33.56
N THR A 41 -1.24 -2.31 -34.27
CA THR A 41 -0.94 -3.15 -35.42
C THR A 41 -0.74 -4.58 -34.95
N ASP A 42 -1.40 -5.48 -35.66
CA ASP A 42 -1.28 -6.93 -35.59
C ASP A 42 0.18 -7.38 -35.76
N ASP A 43 0.66 -8.22 -34.84
CA ASP A 43 1.73 -9.17 -35.09
C ASP A 43 1.16 -10.57 -34.81
N ASP A 44 0.64 -11.17 -35.90
CA ASP A 44 0.43 -12.60 -36.05
C ASP A 44 1.81 -13.26 -36.18
N ASP A 45 2.31 -13.86 -35.09
CA ASP A 45 3.49 -14.74 -35.14
C ASP A 45 3.09 -16.17 -34.75
N ASP A 46 3.02 -16.99 -35.80
CA ASP A 46 3.16 -18.45 -35.91
C ASP A 46 3.35 -19.22 -34.59
N ALA A 47 2.25 -19.82 -34.09
CA ALA A 47 2.31 -20.91 -33.12
C ALA A 47 2.06 -22.27 -33.82
N PRO A 48 2.94 -23.28 -33.66
CA PRO A 48 2.76 -24.60 -34.27
C PRO A 48 1.55 -25.36 -33.66
N PRO A 49 0.97 -26.33 -34.41
CA PRO A 49 -0.28 -26.98 -34.03
C PRO A 49 -0.17 -27.78 -32.73
N PRO A 50 -1.25 -27.83 -31.91
CA PRO A 50 -1.26 -28.62 -30.68
C PRO A 50 -1.23 -30.11 -30.99
N VAL A 51 -0.20 -30.80 -30.48
CA VAL A 51 -0.15 -32.26 -30.46
C VAL A 51 -1.16 -32.75 -29.42
N ALA A 52 -2.21 -33.43 -29.87
CA ALA A 52 -3.14 -34.13 -29.00
C ALA A 52 -2.43 -35.31 -28.33
N VAL A 53 -2.07 -35.17 -27.05
CA VAL A 53 -1.62 -36.30 -26.22
C VAL A 53 -2.84 -36.81 -25.44
N THR A 54 -3.46 -37.87 -25.96
CA THR A 54 -4.41 -38.67 -25.19
C THR A 54 -3.61 -39.58 -24.24
N GLN A 55 -3.54 -39.22 -22.96
CA GLN A 55 -2.99 -40.11 -21.95
C GLN A 55 -4.02 -40.34 -20.84
N ALA A 56 -4.80 -41.40 -21.01
CA ALA A 56 -5.49 -42.05 -19.91
C ALA A 56 -4.45 -42.78 -19.06
N ALA A 57 -4.25 -42.35 -17.81
CA ALA A 57 -3.48 -43.11 -16.84
C ALA A 57 -4.03 -42.90 -15.42
N ARG A 58 -4.98 -43.78 -15.07
CA ARG A 58 -5.07 -44.49 -13.78
C ARG A 58 -4.64 -43.71 -12.52
N SER A 59 -5.61 -43.12 -11.82
CA SER A 59 -5.48 -42.82 -10.40
C SER A 59 -5.16 -44.10 -9.63
N THR A 60 -3.94 -44.19 -9.12
CA THR A 60 -3.60 -45.10 -8.03
C THR A 60 -3.43 -44.22 -6.80
N GLU A 61 -4.42 -44.23 -5.91
CA GLU A 61 -4.34 -43.61 -4.59
C GLU A 61 -3.19 -44.26 -3.81
N VAL A 62 -2.06 -43.56 -3.73
CA VAL A 62 -1.05 -43.85 -2.72
C VAL A 62 -1.40 -42.98 -1.53
N SER A 63 -2.01 -43.59 -0.51
CA SER A 63 -2.19 -42.99 0.80
C SER A 63 -0.81 -42.82 1.44
N LEU A 64 -0.17 -41.68 1.18
CA LEU A 64 1.04 -41.24 1.84
C LEU A 64 0.65 -40.74 3.23
N LEU A 65 0.89 -41.57 4.25
CA LEU A 65 1.01 -41.11 5.64
C LEU A 65 2.02 -39.95 5.66
N ALA A 66 1.51 -38.74 5.87
CA ALA A 66 2.36 -37.56 6.04
C ALA A 66 3.32 -37.82 7.22
N PRO A 67 4.64 -37.61 7.06
CA PRO A 67 5.57 -37.75 8.17
C PRO A 67 5.18 -36.79 9.30
N PRO A 68 5.42 -37.14 10.58
CA PRO A 68 5.21 -36.21 11.66
C PRO A 68 6.06 -34.97 11.39
N SER A 69 5.39 -33.83 11.18
CA SER A 69 6.04 -32.53 11.07
C SER A 69 6.68 -32.22 12.42
N LEU A 70 7.97 -32.52 12.52
CA LEU A 70 8.85 -31.94 13.53
C LEU A 70 8.84 -30.43 13.30
N ASN A 71 7.93 -29.72 13.98
CA ASN A 71 7.99 -28.26 14.14
C ASN A 71 9.27 -27.95 14.94
N LEU A 72 10.39 -27.88 14.22
CA LEU A 72 11.73 -27.56 14.74
C LEU A 72 11.93 -26.06 14.97
N TYR A 73 10.91 -25.24 14.73
CA TYR A 73 10.96 -23.82 15.08
C TYR A 73 10.48 -23.64 16.52
N PRO A 74 11.27 -23.00 17.39
CA PRO A 74 10.83 -22.71 18.75
C PRO A 74 9.53 -21.92 18.69
N THR A 75 8.49 -22.44 19.35
CA THR A 75 7.22 -21.72 19.51
C THR A 75 7.51 -20.39 20.19
N PRO A 76 7.15 -19.23 19.60
CA PRO A 76 7.44 -17.93 20.21
C PRO A 76 6.82 -17.85 21.60
N THR A 77 7.63 -17.66 22.64
CA THR A 77 7.15 -17.39 24.00
C THR A 77 6.37 -16.06 24.01
N ALA A 78 5.20 -16.06 24.66
CA ALA A 78 4.21 -14.99 24.56
C ALA A 78 4.70 -13.59 24.99
N ASP A 79 5.76 -13.50 25.80
CA ASP A 79 6.25 -12.23 26.37
C ASP A 79 7.08 -11.36 25.42
N ARG A 80 7.47 -11.83 24.23
CA ARG A 80 8.33 -11.06 23.30
C ARG A 80 7.71 -10.90 21.92
N ARG A 81 6.44 -10.50 21.85
CA ARG A 81 5.71 -10.38 20.58
C ARG A 81 5.86 -9.03 19.87
N THR A 82 6.49 -8.03 20.50
CA THR A 82 6.62 -6.69 19.93
C THR A 82 8.08 -6.29 19.71
N ARG A 83 8.38 -5.63 18.59
CA ARG A 83 9.66 -5.03 18.25
C ARG A 83 9.45 -3.57 17.93
N HIS A 84 10.15 -2.69 18.62
CA HIS A 84 10.23 -1.29 18.24
C HIS A 84 11.36 -1.09 17.24
N ILE A 85 11.09 -0.36 16.17
CA ILE A 85 11.99 -0.12 15.05
C ILE A 85 12.13 1.37 14.86
N GLU A 86 13.39 1.82 14.79
CA GLU A 86 13.77 3.16 14.42
C GLU A 86 14.54 3.08 13.09
N ALA A 87 14.18 3.91 12.12
CA ALA A 87 14.78 3.95 10.80
C ALA A 87 14.95 5.39 10.31
N THR A 88 15.92 5.60 9.42
CA THR A 88 16.18 6.89 8.78
C THR A 88 15.89 6.78 7.29
N VAL A 89 15.06 7.68 6.76
CA VAL A 89 14.72 7.73 5.34
C VAL A 89 15.97 8.00 4.50
N THR A 90 16.23 7.14 3.53
CA THR A 90 17.37 7.23 2.61
C THR A 90 16.97 7.63 1.20
N GLU A 91 15.74 7.32 0.80
CA GLU A 91 15.21 7.65 -0.53
C GLU A 91 13.71 7.96 -0.45
N VAL A 92 13.27 8.97 -1.20
CA VAL A 92 11.86 9.30 -1.38
C VAL A 92 11.61 9.53 -2.86
N GLN A 93 10.59 8.85 -3.39
CA GLN A 93 10.06 9.06 -4.74
C GLN A 93 8.57 9.43 -4.64
N GLY A 94 8.09 10.27 -5.55
CA GLY A 94 6.68 10.68 -5.64
C GLY A 94 6.36 11.93 -4.82
N THR A 95 5.09 12.11 -4.48
CA THR A 95 4.58 13.25 -3.73
C THR A 95 4.23 12.79 -2.32
N VAL A 96 5.02 13.13 -1.31
CA VAL A 96 4.73 12.85 0.10
C VAL A 96 5.48 13.85 0.97
N ALA A 97 4.93 14.22 2.12
CA ALA A 97 5.55 15.17 3.05
C ALA A 97 6.63 14.53 3.95
N VAL A 98 7.50 13.71 3.34
CA VAL A 98 8.62 13.03 3.99
C VAL A 98 9.89 13.33 3.19
N SER A 99 10.99 13.62 3.89
CA SER A 99 12.28 13.98 3.30
C SER A 99 13.35 12.95 3.64
N VAL A 100 14.40 12.88 2.82
CA VAL A 100 15.61 12.11 3.15
C VAL A 100 16.22 12.64 4.45
N GLY A 101 16.56 11.74 5.38
CA GLY A 101 17.04 12.06 6.72
C GLY A 101 15.94 12.13 7.78
N ASP A 102 14.66 12.13 7.40
CA ASP A 102 13.56 12.02 8.35
C ASP A 102 13.59 10.69 9.09
N ARG A 103 13.10 10.69 10.34
CA ARG A 103 13.01 9.50 11.16
C ARG A 103 11.66 8.82 10.99
N CYS A 104 11.71 7.50 10.93
CA CYS A 104 10.56 6.62 11.00
C CYS A 104 10.61 5.79 12.29
N SER A 105 9.49 5.72 13.00
CA SER A 105 9.39 5.00 14.28
C SER A 105 8.11 4.18 14.28
N PHE A 106 8.21 2.89 14.57
CA PHE A 106 7.05 2.00 14.61
C PHE A 106 7.27 0.75 15.45
N ASP A 107 6.16 0.13 15.85
CA ASP A 107 6.14 -1.14 16.56
C ASP A 107 5.58 -2.24 15.64
N VAL A 108 6.31 -3.34 15.49
CA VAL A 108 5.84 -4.57 14.85
C VAL A 108 5.46 -5.57 15.91
N GLN A 109 4.19 -5.98 15.92
CA GLN A 109 3.63 -6.91 16.90
C GLN A 109 3.11 -8.17 16.22
N VAL A 110 3.55 -9.34 16.69
CA VAL A 110 2.95 -10.63 16.30
C VAL A 110 1.54 -10.73 16.86
N VAL A 111 0.58 -10.91 15.96
CA VAL A 111 -0.83 -11.17 16.30
C VAL A 111 -1.14 -12.64 16.14
N ASP A 112 -2.12 -13.14 16.89
CA ASP A 112 -2.53 -14.54 16.77
C ASP A 112 -3.04 -14.82 15.35
N ARG A 113 -2.63 -15.96 14.76
CA ARG A 113 -2.92 -16.35 13.36
C ARG A 113 -4.40 -16.35 12.96
N ASN A 114 -5.30 -16.27 13.94
CA ASN A 114 -6.74 -16.27 13.74
C ASN A 114 -7.32 -14.85 13.53
N GLN A 115 -6.54 -13.77 13.67
CA GLN A 115 -7.06 -12.40 13.61
C GLN A 115 -6.08 -11.36 13.03
N PRO A 116 -6.37 -10.80 11.84
CA PRO A 116 -7.21 -11.36 10.79
C PRO A 116 -6.58 -12.65 10.20
N PRO A 117 -7.37 -13.63 9.74
CA PRO A 117 -6.83 -14.86 9.16
C PRO A 117 -5.87 -14.56 8.00
N GLY A 118 -4.66 -15.12 8.04
CA GLY A 118 -3.67 -15.00 6.98
C GLY A 118 -2.63 -13.87 7.15
N TYR A 119 -2.81 -12.97 8.10
CA TYR A 119 -1.82 -11.94 8.44
C TYR A 119 -1.17 -12.22 9.79
N PHE A 120 0.13 -11.94 9.93
CA PHE A 120 0.93 -12.45 11.05
C PHE A 120 1.60 -11.37 11.91
N CYS A 121 1.72 -10.14 11.41
CA CYS A 121 2.08 -8.99 12.21
C CYS A 121 1.08 -7.86 12.06
N ARG A 122 0.96 -7.07 13.12
CA ARG A 122 0.36 -5.75 13.13
C ARG A 122 1.45 -4.70 13.26
N THR A 123 1.38 -3.64 12.48
CA THR A 123 2.25 -2.47 12.61
C THR A 123 1.49 -1.20 12.21
N PHE A 124 2.03 -0.08 12.65
CA PHE A 124 1.57 1.25 12.31
C PHE A 124 2.80 2.13 12.18
N ALA A 125 3.08 2.56 10.96
CA ALA A 125 4.34 3.22 10.64
C ALA A 125 4.17 4.71 10.36
N GLU A 126 5.00 5.50 11.04
CA GLU A 126 5.06 6.94 10.87
C GLU A 126 6.48 7.36 10.48
N CYS A 127 6.61 8.32 9.57
CA CYS A 127 7.85 9.04 9.30
C CYS A 127 7.60 10.53 9.44
N ASN A 128 8.41 11.22 10.25
CA ASN A 128 8.24 12.66 10.53
C ASN A 128 6.80 13.05 11.00
N GLY A 129 6.14 12.16 11.75
CA GLY A 129 4.75 12.33 12.19
C GLY A 129 3.68 12.16 11.10
N LEU A 130 4.07 11.81 9.86
CA LEU A 130 3.15 11.40 8.81
C LEU A 130 2.95 9.88 8.85
N HIS A 131 1.69 9.44 8.87
CA HIS A 131 1.35 8.02 8.78
C HIS A 131 1.54 7.52 7.36
N ILE A 132 2.39 6.51 7.20
CA ILE A 132 2.78 5.95 5.89
C ILE A 132 2.39 4.47 5.75
N PHE A 133 1.96 3.82 6.83
CA PHE A 133 1.39 2.47 6.74
C PHE A 133 0.47 2.17 7.92
N GLY A 134 -0.62 1.47 7.61
CA GLY A 134 -1.68 1.12 8.56
C GLY A 134 -2.62 2.29 8.81
N GLN A 135 -3.92 1.98 8.92
CA GLN A 135 -4.95 3.01 9.11
C GLN A 135 -5.06 3.42 10.57
N ASP A 136 -4.90 4.72 10.85
CA ASP A 136 -5.17 5.30 12.15
C ASP A 136 -6.69 5.48 12.32
N TYR A 137 -7.30 4.67 13.17
CA TYR A 137 -8.69 4.78 13.65
C TYR A 137 -9.83 4.27 12.73
N PRO A 138 -10.85 3.57 13.29
CA PRO A 138 -10.98 3.13 14.69
C PRO A 138 -10.14 1.90 15.04
N ARG A 139 -9.31 1.38 14.12
CA ARG A 139 -8.72 0.05 14.30
C ARG A 139 -7.19 -0.03 14.39
N ARG A 140 -6.40 1.00 14.04
CA ARG A 140 -4.91 0.92 14.04
C ARG A 140 -4.44 -0.36 13.35
N ASN A 141 -4.85 -0.49 12.10
CA ASN A 141 -4.75 -1.71 11.32
C ASN A 141 -3.76 -1.49 10.19
N GLY A 142 -2.53 -1.97 10.36
CA GLY A 142 -1.67 -2.35 9.25
C GLY A 142 -1.27 -3.80 9.51
N PHE A 143 -1.74 -4.72 8.68
CA PHE A 143 -1.47 -6.14 8.86
C PHE A 143 -0.64 -6.64 7.70
N PHE A 144 0.41 -7.42 7.99
CA PHE A 144 1.26 -7.98 6.95
C PHE A 144 1.78 -9.36 7.36
N PRO A 145 2.04 -10.26 6.39
CA PRO A 145 2.80 -11.48 6.64
C PRO A 145 4.22 -11.17 7.12
N CYS A 146 4.65 -11.80 8.21
CA CYS A 146 5.93 -11.51 8.83
C CYS A 146 6.50 -12.69 9.63
N GLU A 147 7.77 -12.56 10.00
CA GLU A 147 8.49 -13.33 10.99
C GLU A 147 9.26 -12.39 11.93
N LEU A 148 9.34 -12.77 13.22
CA LEU A 148 10.20 -12.11 14.21
C LEU A 148 11.35 -13.04 14.59
N TYR A 149 12.53 -12.46 14.76
CA TYR A 149 13.74 -13.14 15.22
C TYR A 149 14.16 -12.60 16.60
N ASP A 150 14.66 -13.50 17.44
CA ASP A 150 15.20 -13.15 18.76
C ASP A 150 16.73 -12.97 18.72
N VAL A 151 17.42 -13.69 17.82
CA VAL A 151 18.89 -13.68 17.71
C VAL A 151 19.33 -13.83 16.23
N PRO A 152 19.91 -12.78 15.60
CA PRO A 152 19.85 -11.39 16.07
C PRO A 152 18.38 -10.93 16.18
N LEU A 153 18.13 -9.95 17.03
CA LEU A 153 16.79 -9.38 17.16
C LEU A 153 16.37 -8.75 15.83
N GLY A 154 15.23 -9.17 15.28
CA GLY A 154 14.86 -8.77 13.93
C GLY A 154 13.41 -9.00 13.57
N VAL A 155 13.04 -8.47 12.41
CA VAL A 155 11.76 -8.63 11.71
C VAL A 155 12.05 -8.81 10.22
N ALA A 156 11.32 -9.71 9.56
CA ALA A 156 11.22 -9.77 8.11
C ALA A 156 9.77 -9.98 7.70
N GLY A 157 9.31 -9.31 6.65
CA GLY A 157 7.94 -9.45 6.17
C GLY A 157 7.62 -8.48 5.05
N GLU A 158 6.57 -8.79 4.30
CA GLU A 158 6.14 -7.97 3.18
C GLU A 158 4.64 -8.08 2.93
N ASP A 159 4.06 -6.95 2.59
CA ASP A 159 2.77 -6.76 1.96
C ASP A 159 3.03 -5.96 0.68
N LEU A 160 2.91 -6.61 -0.47
CA LEU A 160 3.30 -6.02 -1.75
C LEU A 160 2.14 -5.29 -2.44
N GLU A 161 0.94 -5.35 -1.85
CA GLU A 161 -0.25 -4.76 -2.42
C GLU A 161 -0.34 -3.29 -2.02
N THR A 162 -0.48 -2.39 -3.00
CA THR A 162 -0.88 -0.99 -2.78
C THR A 162 -2.37 -0.78 -3.04
N THR A 163 -3.04 -1.81 -3.58
CA THR A 163 -4.27 -1.63 -4.35
C THR A 163 -5.49 -2.10 -3.58
N GLY A 164 -6.20 -1.16 -2.96
CA GLY A 164 -7.59 -1.35 -2.58
C GLY A 164 -8.52 -0.48 -3.43
N PRO A 165 -9.85 -0.67 -3.35
CA PRO A 165 -10.81 0.37 -3.73
C PRO A 165 -10.41 1.72 -3.12
N PRO A 166 -10.70 2.87 -3.77
CA PRO A 166 -10.37 4.18 -3.22
C PRO A 166 -10.79 4.31 -1.75
N GLY A 167 -9.82 4.60 -0.87
CA GLY A 167 -10.02 4.72 0.57
C GLY A 167 -10.04 3.41 1.37
N ILE A 168 -9.69 2.26 0.78
CA ILE A 168 -9.65 0.95 1.45
C ILE A 168 -8.30 0.22 1.27
N GLY A 169 -7.37 0.75 0.47
CA GLY A 169 -6.05 0.16 0.28
C GLY A 169 -5.10 0.43 1.44
N ASP A 170 -4.40 -0.61 1.89
CA ASP A 170 -3.22 -0.45 2.72
C ASP A 170 -2.02 -0.15 1.79
N PRO A 171 -1.10 0.75 2.17
CA PRO A 171 0.13 0.97 1.42
C PRO A 171 0.96 -0.33 1.36
N MET A 172 1.74 -0.53 0.30
CA MET A 172 2.75 -1.59 0.27
C MET A 172 3.75 -1.36 1.40
N PHE A 173 4.11 -2.44 2.10
CA PHE A 173 5.01 -2.43 3.24
C PHE A 173 6.01 -3.57 3.14
N GLN A 174 7.29 -3.27 3.25
CA GLN A 174 8.33 -4.29 3.29
C GLN A 174 9.34 -3.96 4.36
N ILE A 175 9.73 -4.97 5.13
CA ILE A 175 10.77 -4.85 6.14
C ILE A 175 11.68 -6.07 6.09
N ASP A 176 12.98 -5.83 6.08
CA ASP A 176 13.97 -6.88 6.31
C ASP A 176 15.13 -6.30 7.13
N SER A 177 15.09 -6.61 8.42
CA SER A 177 16.13 -6.23 9.38
C SER A 177 17.50 -6.85 9.11
N ARG A 178 17.58 -7.96 8.36
CA ARG A 178 18.86 -8.63 8.03
C ARG A 178 19.67 -7.81 7.04
N VAL A 179 18.99 -7.05 6.19
CA VAL A 179 19.59 -6.10 5.25
C VAL A 179 19.32 -4.65 5.66
N HIS A 180 18.91 -4.43 6.91
CA HIS A 180 18.63 -3.11 7.50
C HIS A 180 17.72 -2.21 6.63
N THR A 181 16.69 -2.78 5.99
CA THR A 181 15.84 -2.04 5.05
C THR A 181 14.38 -2.05 5.48
N PHE A 182 13.76 -0.88 5.41
CA PHE A 182 12.31 -0.66 5.51
C PHE A 182 11.86 0.08 4.25
N MET A 183 10.73 -0.32 3.68
CA MET A 183 10.13 0.35 2.52
C MET A 183 8.62 0.45 2.68
N ALA A 184 8.07 1.60 2.33
CA ALA A 184 6.63 1.82 2.20
C ALA A 184 6.34 2.48 0.85
N ALA A 185 5.27 2.07 0.18
CA ALA A 185 4.85 2.70 -1.06
C ALA A 185 3.34 2.75 -1.14
N ASP A 186 2.81 3.76 -1.79
CA ASP A 186 1.38 3.92 -1.98
C ASP A 186 1.10 4.54 -3.35
N ASP A 187 -0.15 4.45 -3.80
CA ASP A 187 -0.63 5.09 -5.01
C ASP A 187 -1.61 6.23 -4.73
N GLU A 188 -2.10 6.88 -5.78
CA GLU A 188 -2.99 8.05 -5.66
C GLU A 188 -4.36 7.73 -5.04
N HIS A 189 -4.74 6.45 -4.96
CA HIS A 189 -6.00 5.97 -4.37
C HIS A 189 -5.84 5.44 -2.94
N GLY A 190 -4.60 5.37 -2.46
CA GLY A 190 -4.27 4.90 -1.13
C GLY A 190 -4.61 5.87 0.00
N MET A 191 -4.21 5.52 1.21
CA MET A 191 -4.58 6.22 2.45
C MET A 191 -4.20 7.70 2.45
N VAL A 192 -3.03 8.02 1.89
CA VAL A 192 -2.52 9.40 1.85
C VAL A 192 -3.06 10.17 0.63
N GLY A 193 -3.70 9.47 -0.32
CA GLY A 193 -4.17 10.05 -1.59
C GLY A 193 -3.03 10.57 -2.46
N GLN A 194 -1.82 10.03 -2.29
CA GLN A 194 -0.62 10.48 -2.98
C GLN A 194 0.23 9.28 -3.37
N ARG A 195 0.79 9.30 -4.57
CA ARG A 195 1.73 8.28 -5.03
C ARG A 195 3.11 8.52 -4.42
N TYR A 196 3.63 7.56 -3.68
CA TYR A 196 4.98 7.65 -3.13
C TYR A 196 5.67 6.29 -3.00
N ARG A 197 7.00 6.34 -2.84
CA ARG A 197 7.84 5.25 -2.35
C ARG A 197 8.89 5.84 -1.41
N ILE A 198 8.91 5.35 -0.18
CA ILE A 198 9.88 5.71 0.86
C ILE A 198 10.73 4.47 1.10
N THR A 199 12.05 4.64 1.00
CA THR A 199 13.02 3.64 1.45
C THR A 199 13.79 4.21 2.63
N ALA A 200 13.94 3.43 3.69
CA ALA A 200 14.63 3.82 4.90
C ALA A 200 15.60 2.72 5.36
N ARG A 201 16.69 3.16 5.99
CA ARG A 201 17.65 2.28 6.66
C ARG A 201 17.25 2.09 8.12
N ILE A 202 17.11 0.84 8.54
CA ILE A 202 16.85 0.50 9.95
C ILE A 202 18.10 0.80 10.78
N ASP A 203 17.94 1.69 11.76
CA ASP A 203 18.99 2.11 12.68
C ASP A 203 19.08 1.20 13.90
N SER A 204 17.94 0.85 14.46
CA SER A 204 17.89 0.02 15.67
C SER A 204 16.59 -0.77 15.78
N ILE A 205 16.69 -1.90 16.48
CA ILE A 205 15.55 -2.74 16.86
C ILE A 205 15.69 -3.01 18.34
N THR A 206 14.64 -2.74 19.11
CA THR A 206 14.59 -3.01 20.55
C THR A 206 13.33 -3.80 20.90
N PRO A 207 13.40 -4.72 21.89
CA PRO A 207 12.19 -5.33 22.42
C PRO A 207 11.34 -4.27 23.15
N ARG A 208 10.01 -4.42 23.08
CA ARG A 208 9.03 -3.64 23.85
C ARG A 208 8.36 -4.54 24.88
#